data_AF-A0A933ZI16-F1
#
_entry.id   AF-A0A933ZI16-F1
#
_cell.length_a   1.000
_cell.length_b   1.000
_cell.length_c   1.000
_cell.angle_alpha   90.00
_cell.angle_beta   90.00
_cell.angle_gamma   90.00
#
_symmetry.space_group_name_H-M   'P 1'
#
loop_
_entity.id
_entity.type
_entity.pdbx_description
1 polymer ?
#
loop_
_entity_poly.entity_id
_entity_poly.type
_entity_poly.pdbx_seq_one_letter_code
_entity_poly.pdbx_strand_id
1 'polypeptide(L)'
;MNESDYQIFGIVHGSLGAALLALLVLSAWLDRKGEPESFGIGLAIASVIQILQGGFGFALHGHYESRLRQLLFLRSPAIGWWLERKEHIAIGAIALTWCALAAHHASRRSDGELRARFGRAASWAGVGAAICALMTFSIGVTVAAAMMQIMR
;
A
#
# COMPACT_ATOMS: atom_id res chain seq x y z
N MET A 1 -17.84 -16.63 -8.04
CA MET A 1 -17.93 -15.18 -8.29
C MET A 1 -18.32 -14.98 -9.73
N ASN A 2 -19.37 -14.21 -9.96
CA ASN A 2 -19.79 -13.81 -11.29
C ASN A 2 -18.92 -12.62 -11.76
N GLU A 3 -18.97 -12.29 -13.05
CA GLU A 3 -18.17 -11.20 -13.64
C GLU A 3 -18.42 -9.84 -12.96
N SER A 4 -19.65 -9.58 -12.54
CA SER A 4 -20.05 -8.40 -11.74
C SER A 4 -19.28 -8.29 -10.42
N ASP A 5 -19.01 -9.42 -9.77
CA ASP A 5 -18.31 -9.43 -8.48
C ASP A 5 -16.88 -8.95 -8.70
N TYR A 6 -16.17 -9.48 -9.71
CA TYR A 6 -14.81 -9.08 -10.02
C TYR A 6 -14.66 -7.59 -10.32
N GLN A 7 -15.65 -6.99 -11.00
CA GLN A 7 -15.65 -5.55 -11.26
C GLN A 7 -15.78 -4.74 -9.97
N ILE A 8 -16.70 -5.13 -9.08
CA ILE A 8 -16.88 -4.46 -7.78
C ILE A 8 -15.62 -4.61 -6.92
N PHE A 9 -15.11 -5.84 -6.75
CA PHE A 9 -13.91 -6.10 -5.96
C PHE A 9 -12.69 -5.33 -6.52
N GLY A 10 -12.55 -5.23 -7.84
CA GLY A 10 -11.49 -4.45 -8.49
C GLY A 10 -11.58 -2.96 -8.20
N ILE A 11 -12.76 -2.36 -8.34
CA ILE A 11 -12.99 -0.94 -8.04
C ILE A 11 -12.72 -0.65 -6.57
N VAL A 12 -13.24 -1.49 -5.67
CA VAL A 12 -13.03 -1.33 -4.22
C VAL A 12 -11.56 -1.48 -3.86
N HIS A 13 -10.88 -2.52 -4.36
CA HIS A 13 -9.45 -2.73 -4.11
C HIS A 13 -8.60 -1.54 -4.60
N GLY A 14 -8.88 -1.02 -5.79
CA GLY A 14 -8.20 0.16 -6.34
C GLY A 14 -8.45 1.42 -5.51
N SER A 15 -9.69 1.64 -5.08
CA SER A 15 -10.08 2.78 -4.23
C SER A 15 -9.43 2.73 -2.85
N LEU A 16 -9.36 1.53 -2.25
CA LEU A 16 -8.64 1.31 -1.00
C LEU A 16 -7.13 1.57 -1.17
N GLY A 17 -6.53 1.17 -2.28
CA GLY A 17 -5.13 1.48 -2.58
C GLY A 17 -4.86 2.98 -2.70
N ALA A 18 -5.75 3.74 -3.35
CA ALA A 18 -5.66 5.19 -3.43
C ALA A 18 -5.79 5.86 -2.04
N ALA A 19 -6.78 5.42 -1.24
CA ALA A 19 -7.00 5.92 0.11
C ALA A 19 -5.80 5.62 1.03
N LEU A 20 -5.23 4.42 0.93
CA LEU A 20 -4.04 4.04 1.69
C LEU A 20 -2.84 4.94 1.34
N LEU A 21 -2.60 5.16 0.05
CA LEU A 21 -1.53 6.06 -0.39
C LEU A 21 -1.73 7.47 0.17
N ALA A 22 -2.94 8.02 0.06
CA ALA A 22 -3.26 9.36 0.56
C ALA A 22 -3.01 9.47 2.07
N LEU A 23 -3.42 8.47 2.86
CA LEU A 23 -3.20 8.44 4.30
C LEU A 23 -1.72 8.35 4.66
N LEU A 24 -0.94 7.49 4.00
CA LEU A 24 0.49 7.36 4.30
C LEU A 24 1.27 8.63 3.95
N VAL A 25 0.91 9.30 2.84
CA VAL A 25 1.48 10.60 2.48
C VAL A 25 1.09 11.68 3.48
N LEU A 26 -0.20 11.72 3.88
CA LEU A 26 -0.69 12.67 4.88
C LEU A 26 0.00 12.45 6.23
N SER A 27 0.13 11.20 6.69
CA SER A 27 0.86 10.83 7.90
C SER A 27 2.32 11.32 7.84
N ALA A 28 3.04 11.04 6.76
CA ALA A 28 4.42 11.49 6.60
C ALA A 28 4.53 13.03 6.58
N TRP A 29 3.52 13.73 6.05
CA TRP A 29 3.46 15.19 6.09
C TRP A 29 3.17 15.74 7.50
N LEU A 30 2.25 15.12 8.25
CA LEU A 30 1.92 15.50 9.63
C LEU A 30 3.11 15.30 10.58
N ASP A 31 3.88 14.23 10.39
CA ASP A 31 5.14 14.01 11.12
C ASP A 31 6.13 15.16 10.89
N ARG A 32 6.29 15.61 9.63
CA ARG A 32 7.12 16.77 9.29
C ARG A 32 6.60 18.09 9.86
N LYS A 33 5.30 18.19 10.13
CA LYS A 33 4.68 19.36 10.78
C LYS A 33 4.83 19.35 12.29
N GLY A 34 5.39 18.29 12.88
CA GLY A 34 5.51 18.17 14.32
C GLY A 34 4.18 17.85 15.00
N GLU A 35 3.28 17.15 14.29
CA GLU A 35 1.95 16.74 14.79
C GLU A 35 1.95 15.23 15.10
N PRO A 36 2.64 14.78 16.18
CA PRO A 36 2.86 13.37 16.44
C PRO A 36 1.56 12.58 16.68
N GLU A 37 0.55 13.20 17.29
CA GLU A 37 -0.71 12.51 17.57
C GLU A 37 -1.48 12.22 16.27
N SER A 38 -1.60 13.22 15.39
CA SER A 38 -2.26 13.06 14.09
C SER A 38 -1.48 12.10 13.18
N PHE A 39 -0.14 12.11 13.24
CA PHE A 39 0.69 11.12 12.57
C PHE A 39 0.34 9.69 13.01
N GLY A 40 0.29 9.44 14.31
CA GLY A 40 -0.05 8.13 14.89
C GLY A 40 -1.46 7.67 14.52
N ILE A 41 -2.45 8.57 14.55
CA ILE A 41 -3.84 8.28 14.12
C ILE A 41 -3.86 7.90 12.64
N GLY A 42 -3.18 8.67 11.79
CA GLY A 42 -3.11 8.37 10.35
C GLY A 42 -2.49 7.01 10.06
N LEU A 43 -1.41 6.63 10.78
CA LEU A 43 -0.81 5.30 10.68
C LEU A 43 -1.77 4.19 11.12
N ALA A 44 -2.52 4.39 12.21
CA ALA A 44 -3.49 3.41 12.69
C ALA A 44 -4.61 3.18 11.67
N ILE A 45 -5.16 4.25 11.09
CA ILE A 45 -6.19 4.15 10.04
C ILE A 45 -5.59 3.48 8.79
N ALA A 46 -4.37 3.84 8.39
CA ALA A 46 -3.68 3.21 7.27
C ALA A 46 -3.51 1.69 7.47
N SER A 47 -3.15 1.23 8.68
CA SER A 47 -3.05 -0.20 9.00
C SER A 47 -4.40 -0.93 8.86
N VAL A 48 -5.50 -0.30 9.28
CA VAL A 48 -6.85 -0.88 9.10
C VAL A 48 -7.18 -0.99 7.61
N ILE A 49 -6.92 0.05 6.82
CA ILE A 49 -7.13 0.01 5.37
C ILE A 49 -6.24 -1.05 4.71
N GLN A 50 -5.01 -1.25 5.16
CA GLN A 50 -4.14 -2.32 4.64
C GLN A 50 -4.73 -3.71 4.84
N ILE A 51 -5.34 -3.98 6.00
CA ILE A 51 -6.01 -5.26 6.26
C ILE A 51 -7.17 -5.44 5.29
N LEU A 52 -8.01 -4.41 5.12
CA LEU A 52 -9.12 -4.44 4.17
C LEU A 52 -8.61 -4.66 2.74
N GLN A 53 -7.66 -3.86 2.29
CA GLN A 53 -7.08 -3.96 0.95
C GLN A 53 -6.48 -5.36 0.69
N GLY A 54 -5.78 -5.92 1.68
CA GLY A 54 -5.23 -7.28 1.64
C GLY A 54 -6.32 -8.34 1.53
N GLY A 55 -7.41 -8.22 2.30
CA GLY A 55 -8.56 -9.12 2.22
C GLY A 55 -9.26 -9.08 0.84
N PHE A 56 -9.49 -7.88 0.30
CA PHE A 56 -10.03 -7.71 -1.06
C PHE A 56 -9.06 -8.22 -2.13
N GLY A 57 -7.75 -8.00 -1.95
CA GLY A 57 -6.71 -8.52 -2.84
C GLY A 57 -6.69 -10.04 -2.84
N PHE A 58 -6.80 -10.68 -1.67
CA PHE A 58 -6.88 -12.13 -1.54
C PHE A 58 -8.14 -12.70 -2.22
N ALA A 59 -9.29 -12.03 -2.08
CA ALA A 59 -10.53 -12.43 -2.77
C ALA A 59 -10.40 -12.36 -4.31
N LEU A 60 -9.54 -11.46 -4.82
CA LEU A 60 -9.23 -11.34 -6.25
C LEU A 60 -8.16 -12.34 -6.74
N HIS A 61 -7.29 -12.83 -5.84
CA HIS A 61 -6.06 -13.60 -6.11
C HIS A 61 -6.26 -15.02 -6.68
N GLY A 62 -7.45 -15.32 -7.21
CA GLY A 62 -7.78 -16.61 -7.83
C GLY A 62 -7.63 -16.62 -9.35
N HIS A 63 -8.65 -17.17 -10.02
CA HIS A 63 -8.68 -17.37 -11.48
C HIS A 63 -8.52 -16.10 -12.32
N TYR A 64 -8.85 -14.93 -11.77
CA TYR A 64 -8.76 -13.66 -12.50
C TYR A 64 -7.30 -13.24 -12.69
N GLU A 65 -6.51 -13.29 -11.62
CA GLU A 65 -5.12 -12.83 -11.65
C GLU A 65 -4.22 -13.75 -12.47
N SER A 66 -4.42 -15.06 -12.42
CA SER A 66 -3.64 -16.00 -13.23
C SER A 66 -3.84 -15.78 -14.73
N ARG A 67 -5.08 -15.54 -15.17
CA ARG A 67 -5.40 -15.20 -16.57
C ARG A 67 -4.85 -13.83 -16.96
N LEU A 68 -5.01 -12.84 -16.09
CA LEU A 68 -4.50 -11.48 -16.32
C LEU A 68 -2.98 -11.47 -16.48
N ARG A 69 -2.28 -12.19 -15.59
CA ARG A 69 -0.83 -12.32 -15.58
C ARG A 69 -0.34 -13.01 -16.85
N GLN A 70 -0.95 -14.11 -17.26
CA GLN A 70 -0.60 -14.80 -18.52
C GLN A 70 -0.75 -13.88 -19.75
N LEU A 71 -1.88 -13.18 -19.87
CA LEU A 71 -2.12 -12.24 -20.97
C LEU A 71 -1.11 -11.10 -20.99
N LEU A 72 -0.80 -10.52 -19.83
CA LEU A 72 0.18 -9.45 -19.70
C LEU A 72 1.59 -9.94 -20.06
N PHE A 73 2.01 -11.12 -19.61
CA PHE A 73 3.33 -11.65 -19.98
C PHE A 73 3.45 -11.95 -21.48
N LEU A 74 2.38 -12.42 -22.12
CA LEU A 74 2.38 -12.69 -23.57
C LEU A 74 2.43 -11.42 -24.41
N ARG A 75 1.78 -10.33 -23.97
CA ARG A 75 1.69 -9.07 -24.73
C ARG A 75 2.76 -8.05 -24.36
N SER A 76 3.15 -7.99 -23.09
CA SER A 76 4.14 -7.05 -22.55
C SER A 76 4.87 -7.64 -21.32
N PRO A 77 5.95 -8.41 -21.55
CA PRO A 77 6.71 -9.06 -20.48
C PRO A 77 7.19 -8.09 -19.39
N ALA A 78 7.57 -6.86 -19.78
CA ALA A 78 7.98 -5.84 -18.83
C ALA A 78 6.87 -5.51 -17.83
N ILE A 79 5.64 -5.28 -18.30
CA ILE A 79 4.49 -4.98 -17.43
C ILE A 79 4.11 -6.18 -16.57
N GLY A 80 4.22 -7.40 -17.13
CA GLY A 80 4.08 -8.64 -16.35
C GLY A 80 5.06 -8.70 -15.17
N TRP A 81 6.34 -8.37 -15.39
CA TRP A 81 7.33 -8.28 -14.31
C TRP A 81 7.00 -7.21 -13.26
N TRP A 82 6.55 -6.03 -13.68
CA TRP A 82 6.11 -4.99 -12.75
C TRP A 82 4.93 -5.47 -11.88
N LEU A 83 3.98 -6.18 -12.48
CA LEU A 83 2.84 -6.75 -11.76
C LEU A 83 3.28 -7.70 -10.64
N GLU A 84 4.26 -8.57 -10.87
CA GLU A 84 4.76 -9.49 -9.81
C GLU A 84 5.56 -8.76 -8.72
N ARG A 85 6.33 -7.74 -9.10
CA ARG A 85 7.13 -6.98 -8.14
C ARG A 85 6.30 -6.08 -7.25
N LYS A 86 5.13 -5.60 -7.72
CA LYS A 86 4.25 -4.75 -6.92
C LYS A 86 3.82 -5.44 -5.61
N GLU A 87 3.62 -6.76 -5.61
CA GLU A 87 3.18 -7.51 -4.42
C GLU A 87 4.24 -7.48 -3.33
N HIS A 88 5.50 -7.67 -3.70
CA HIS A 88 6.63 -7.59 -2.79
C HIS A 88 6.79 -6.18 -2.22
N ILE A 89 6.61 -5.15 -3.06
CA ILE A 89 6.65 -3.75 -2.63
C ILE A 89 5.47 -3.45 -1.69
N ALA A 90 4.28 -3.97 -1.97
CA ALA A 90 3.11 -3.84 -1.11
C ALA A 90 3.33 -4.49 0.27
N ILE A 91 3.92 -5.69 0.31
CA ILE A 91 4.32 -6.33 1.56
C ILE A 91 5.32 -5.45 2.33
N GLY A 92 6.28 -4.85 1.63
CA GLY A 92 7.20 -3.87 2.20
C GLY A 92 6.46 -2.66 2.81
N ALA A 93 5.47 -2.11 2.09
CA ALA A 93 4.64 -1.02 2.59
C ALA A 93 3.89 -1.41 3.87
N ILE A 94 3.34 -2.63 3.92
CA ILE A 94 2.66 -3.16 5.11
C ILE A 94 3.65 -3.25 6.28
N ALA A 95 4.76 -3.95 6.10
CA ALA A 95 5.77 -4.13 7.14
C ALA A 95 6.25 -2.78 7.72
N LEU A 96 6.55 -1.82 6.84
CA LEU A 96 7.00 -0.49 7.23
C LEU A 96 5.91 0.31 7.96
N THR A 97 4.64 0.24 7.54
CA THR A 97 3.53 0.89 8.27
C THR A 97 3.41 0.34 9.69
N TRP A 98 3.46 -0.98 9.86
CA TRP A 98 3.39 -1.60 11.19
C TRP A 98 4.61 -1.28 12.05
N CYS A 99 5.82 -1.27 11.48
CA CYS A 99 7.03 -0.79 12.16
C CYS A 99 6.90 0.68 12.58
N ALA A 100 6.38 1.54 11.71
CA ALA A 100 6.17 2.95 12.00
C ALA A 100 5.19 3.14 13.17
N LEU A 101 4.07 2.41 13.15
CA LEU A 101 3.07 2.46 14.19
C LEU A 101 3.60 1.94 15.54
N ALA A 102 4.31 0.81 15.53
CA ALA A 102 4.92 0.24 16.73
C ALA A 102 5.99 1.17 17.32
N ALA A 103 6.88 1.71 16.48
CA ALA A 103 7.90 2.67 16.90
C ALA A 103 7.29 3.98 17.41
N HIS A 104 6.24 4.47 16.77
CA HIS A 104 5.50 5.65 17.25
C HIS A 104 4.96 5.40 18.65
N HIS A 105 4.31 4.26 18.86
CA HIS A 105 3.73 3.91 20.16
C HIS A 105 4.80 3.65 21.24
N ALA A 106 5.95 3.08 20.88
CA ALA A 106 7.10 2.91 21.75
C ALA A 106 7.73 4.26 22.14
N SER A 107 7.82 5.20 21.21
CA SER A 107 8.35 6.55 21.48
C SER A 107 7.51 7.29 22.52
N ARG A 108 6.17 7.13 22.49
CA ARG A 108 5.27 7.71 23.49
C ARG A 108 5.47 7.17 24.90
N ARG A 109 6.01 5.96 25.05
CA ARG A 109 6.26 5.29 26.35
C ARG A 109 7.72 5.39 26.81
N SER A 110 8.58 6.02 26.01
CA SER A 110 10.01 6.14 26.28
C SER A 110 10.39 7.56 26.67
N ASP A 111 11.49 7.70 27.38
CA ASP A 111 12.07 8.99 27.79
C ASP A 111 13.40 9.29 27.08
N GLY A 112 13.76 10.57 27.05
CA GLY A 112 15.07 11.07 26.61
C GLY A 112 15.51 10.55 25.23
N GLU A 113 16.67 9.92 25.19
CA GLU A 113 17.30 9.46 23.95
C GLU A 113 16.50 8.35 23.24
N LEU A 114 15.90 7.42 24.00
CA LEU A 114 15.10 6.33 23.43
C LEU A 114 13.87 6.86 22.71
N ARG A 115 13.20 7.87 23.29
CA ARG A 115 12.09 8.57 22.63
C ARG A 115 12.50 9.15 21.28
N ALA A 116 13.65 9.82 21.22
CA ALA A 116 14.16 10.41 19.99
C ALA A 116 14.58 9.36 18.94
N ARG A 117 15.12 8.21 19.37
CA ARG A 117 15.47 7.09 18.48
C ARG A 117 14.22 6.44 17.89
N PHE A 118 13.21 6.12 18.71
CA PHE A 118 11.95 5.55 18.24
C PHE A 118 11.15 6.53 17.37
N GLY A 119 11.15 7.83 17.71
CA GLY A 119 10.52 8.86 16.88
C GLY A 119 11.12 8.93 15.47
N ARG A 120 12.46 8.94 15.36
CA ARG A 120 13.14 8.87 14.06
C ARG A 120 12.85 7.58 13.31
N ALA A 121 12.87 6.43 14.00
CA ALA A 121 12.54 5.16 13.39
C ALA A 121 11.09 5.15 12.83
N ALA A 122 10.14 5.70 13.59
CA ALA A 122 8.75 5.84 13.16
C ALA A 122 8.62 6.71 11.91
N SER A 123 9.29 7.86 11.90
CA SER A 123 9.32 8.80 10.77
C SER A 123 9.87 8.14 9.50
N TRP A 124 11.06 7.53 9.57
CA TRP A 124 11.69 6.88 8.40
C TRP A 124 10.88 5.70 7.89
N ALA A 125 10.32 4.87 8.79
CA ALA A 125 9.46 3.77 8.40
C ALA A 125 8.17 4.28 7.73
N GLY A 126 7.55 5.36 8.25
CA GLY A 126 6.36 5.97 7.66
C GLY A 126 6.63 6.54 6.25
N VAL A 127 7.75 7.23 6.06
CA VAL A 127 8.17 7.72 4.73
C VAL A 127 8.43 6.56 3.78
N GLY A 128 9.14 5.52 4.23
CA GLY A 128 9.38 4.31 3.43
C GLY A 128 8.07 3.63 3.02
N ALA A 129 7.11 3.50 3.93
CA ALA A 129 5.79 2.96 3.63
C ALA A 129 5.05 3.77 2.57
N ALA A 130 5.08 5.10 2.66
CA ALA A 130 4.47 6.00 1.68
C ALA A 130 5.11 5.84 0.28
N ILE A 131 6.44 5.69 0.19
CA ILE A 131 7.14 5.45 -1.07
C ILE A 131 6.73 4.10 -1.68
N CYS A 132 6.72 3.03 -0.87
CA CYS A 132 6.29 1.71 -1.34
C CYS A 132 4.83 1.70 -1.80
N ALA A 133 3.94 2.37 -1.06
CA ALA A 133 2.53 2.53 -1.44
C ALA A 133 2.39 3.30 -2.77
N LEU A 134 3.17 4.38 -2.95
CA LEU A 134 3.17 5.15 -4.20
C LEU A 134 3.60 4.28 -5.38
N MET A 135 4.71 3.57 -5.25
CA MET A 135 5.21 2.66 -6.29
C MET A 135 4.16 1.59 -6.64
N THR A 136 3.59 0.95 -5.62
CA THR A 136 2.55 -0.10 -5.82
C THR A 136 1.33 0.46 -6.55
N PHE A 137 0.86 1.64 -6.13
CA PHE A 137 -0.29 2.31 -6.74
C PHE A 137 0.00 2.68 -8.20
N SER A 138 1.16 3.31 -8.47
CA SER A 138 1.57 3.67 -9.83
C SER A 138 1.65 2.45 -10.74
N ILE A 139 2.25 1.35 -10.28
CA ILE A 139 2.29 0.10 -11.05
C ILE A 139 0.88 -0.42 -11.32
N GLY A 140 -0.01 -0.41 -10.33
CA GLY A 140 -1.41 -0.83 -10.49
C GLY A 140 -2.14 -0.02 -11.56
N VAL A 141 -1.98 1.30 -11.55
CA VAL A 141 -2.54 2.21 -12.57
C VAL A 141 -1.96 1.90 -13.95
N THR A 142 -0.65 1.70 -14.07
CA THR A 142 -0.01 1.35 -15.35
C THR A 142 -0.50 0.02 -15.90
N VAL A 143 -0.63 -1.01 -15.04
CA VAL A 143 -1.19 -2.31 -15.44
C VAL A 143 -2.62 -2.16 -15.94
N ALA A 144 -3.46 -1.43 -15.21
CA ALA A 144 -4.85 -1.20 -15.60
C ALA A 144 -4.94 -0.47 -16.95
N ALA A 145 -4.11 0.57 -17.15
CA ALA A 145 -4.03 1.29 -18.42
C ALA A 145 -3.60 0.41 -19.58
N ALA A 146 -2.58 -0.44 -19.39
CA ALA A 146 -2.11 -1.37 -20.41
C ALA A 146 -3.17 -2.42 -20.76
N MET A 147 -3.90 -2.92 -19.76
CA MET A 147 -4.99 -3.87 -19.98
C MET A 147 -6.10 -3.26 -20.84
N MET A 148 -6.48 -2.00 -20.59
CA MET A 148 -7.46 -1.28 -21.41
C MET A 148 -7.01 -1.11 -22.87
N GLN A 149 -5.70 -1.03 -23.13
CA GLN A 149 -5.18 -0.96 -24.50
C GLN A 149 -5.18 -2.34 -25.19
N ILE A 150 -4.89 -3.41 -24.45
CA ILE A 150 -4.86 -4.78 -24.99
C ILE A 150 -6.28 -5.29 -25.33
N MET A 151 -7.30 -4.82 -24.63
CA MET A 151 -8.70 -5.21 -24.82
C MET A 151 -9.43 -4.44 -25.94
N ARG A 152 -8.79 -3.44 -26.55
CA ARG A 152 -9.29 -2.72 -27.72
C ARG A 152 -8.80 -3.39 -29.00
#